data_AF-A0A7S1JII3-F1
#
_entry.id   AF-A0A7S1JII3-F1
#
_cell.length_a   1.000
_cell.length_b   1.000
_cell.length_c   1.000
_cell.angle_alpha   90.00
_cell.angle_beta   90.00
_cell.angle_gamma   90.00
#
_symmetry.space_group_name_H-M   'P 1'
#
loop_
_entity.id
_entity.type
_entity.pdbx_description
1 polymer ?
#
loop_
_entity_poly.entity_id
_entity_poly.type
_entity_poly.pdbx_seq_one_letter_code
_entity_poly.pdbx_strand_id
1 'polypeptide(L)'
;MSKNAAPTLRELRDSTKEWRLETDMKLLAYLEGFRNNMFRRIKEVQTQVDELAMDCNETSVDLSNTFNELLMLSHTQFVENRIDEVDDDKEEDPEAEEEADGPGEGEDPQAFADQLHQKYIDAVSFAKDALLQCIVPLADNCDGDDDGDSVGGEEQDGHDEVRRGRNAYRRRRLPYIIGTREFFEDELVGLKPSEDEEDYGEEDEEEEDEEDEEEQARPPFA
;
A
#
# COMPACT_ATOMS: atom_id res chain seq x y z
N MET A 1 -11.21 -3.98 -52.68
CA MET A 1 -10.23 -4.23 -51.60
C MET A 1 -10.18 -3.00 -50.72
N SER A 2 -11.16 -2.84 -49.83
CA SER A 2 -11.12 -1.82 -48.78
C SER A 2 -10.69 -2.52 -47.50
N LYS A 3 -9.69 -1.96 -46.83
CA LYS A 3 -9.07 -2.54 -45.64
C LYS A 3 -10.12 -2.57 -44.52
N ASN A 4 -10.37 -3.75 -43.95
CA ASN A 4 -11.18 -3.93 -42.74
C ASN A 4 -10.51 -3.20 -41.57
N ALA A 5 -10.81 -1.91 -41.42
CA ALA A 5 -10.58 -1.22 -40.16
C ALA A 5 -11.63 -1.74 -39.17
N ALA A 6 -11.20 -2.10 -37.95
CA ALA A 6 -12.13 -2.46 -36.90
C ALA A 6 -13.10 -1.29 -36.70
N PRO A 7 -14.43 -1.53 -36.75
CA PRO A 7 -15.42 -0.47 -36.61
C PRO A 7 -15.25 0.18 -35.24
N THR A 8 -15.26 1.51 -35.20
CA THR A 8 -15.14 2.23 -33.94
C THR A 8 -16.50 2.24 -33.23
N LEU A 9 -16.50 2.22 -31.89
CA LEU A 9 -17.75 2.22 -31.10
C LEU A 9 -18.65 3.42 -31.44
N ARG A 10 -18.04 4.55 -31.82
CA ARG A 10 -18.75 5.76 -32.26
C ARG A 10 -19.51 5.55 -33.57
N GLU A 11 -18.91 4.85 -34.53
CA GLU A 11 -19.55 4.51 -35.81
C GLU A 11 -20.72 3.53 -35.62
N LEU A 12 -20.55 2.54 -34.73
CA LEU A 12 -21.63 1.62 -34.33
C LEU A 12 -22.79 2.37 -33.66
N ARG A 13 -22.50 3.29 -32.73
CA ARG A 13 -23.50 4.10 -32.04
C ARG A 13 -24.30 5.00 -32.97
N ASP A 14 -23.67 5.58 -33.98
CA ASP A 14 -24.35 6.46 -34.93
C ASP A 14 -25.27 5.66 -35.87
N SER A 15 -24.97 4.37 -36.11
CA SER A 15 -25.78 3.45 -36.91
C SER A 15 -26.99 2.85 -36.20
N THR A 16 -27.18 3.13 -34.90
CA THR A 16 -28.31 2.62 -34.08
C THR A 16 -29.69 3.01 -34.63
N LYS A 17 -29.80 4.13 -35.34
CA LYS A 17 -31.06 4.61 -35.95
C LYS A 17 -31.56 3.73 -37.10
N GLU A 18 -30.66 3.02 -37.79
CA GLU A 18 -30.98 2.08 -38.86
C GLU A 18 -30.21 0.77 -38.65
N TRP A 19 -30.57 0.04 -37.59
CA TRP A 19 -29.93 -1.23 -37.26
C TRP A 19 -30.22 -2.28 -38.34
N ARG A 20 -29.17 -2.85 -38.93
CA ARG A 20 -29.24 -3.90 -39.95
C ARG A 20 -28.32 -5.04 -39.58
N LEU A 21 -28.52 -6.20 -40.23
CA LEU A 21 -27.67 -7.38 -40.05
C LEU A 21 -26.17 -7.09 -40.31
N GLU A 22 -25.86 -6.19 -41.25
CA GLU A 22 -24.48 -5.76 -41.48
C GLU A 22 -23.87 -5.04 -40.26
N THR A 23 -24.69 -4.28 -39.52
CA THR A 23 -24.28 -3.60 -38.29
C THR A 23 -24.02 -4.61 -37.16
N ASP A 24 -24.83 -5.67 -37.08
CA ASP A 24 -24.65 -6.75 -36.11
C ASP A 24 -23.33 -7.51 -36.33
N MET A 25 -22.99 -7.80 -37.61
CA MET A 25 -21.69 -8.38 -37.96
C MET A 25 -20.51 -7.48 -37.58
N LYS A 26 -20.67 -6.16 -37.73
CA LYS A 26 -19.65 -5.17 -37.31
C LYS A 26 -19.49 -5.13 -35.79
N LEU A 27 -20.59 -5.22 -35.04
CA LEU A 27 -20.58 -5.30 -33.58
C LEU A 27 -19.88 -6.57 -33.11
N LEU A 28 -20.18 -7.72 -33.72
CA LEU A 28 -19.51 -8.98 -33.39
C LEU A 28 -18.00 -8.89 -33.59
N ALA A 29 -17.55 -8.35 -34.73
CA ALA A 29 -16.12 -8.15 -34.98
C ALA A 29 -15.46 -7.20 -33.97
N TYR A 30 -16.18 -6.15 -33.54
CA TYR A 30 -15.72 -5.26 -32.48
C TYR A 30 -15.60 -5.98 -31.13
N LEU A 31 -16.60 -6.76 -30.74
CA LEU A 31 -16.61 -7.52 -29.49
C LEU A 31 -15.53 -8.60 -29.46
N GLU A 32 -15.26 -9.27 -30.58
CA GLU A 32 -14.15 -10.22 -30.69
C GLU A 32 -12.79 -9.52 -30.52
N GLY A 33 -12.62 -8.34 -31.13
CA GLY A 33 -11.43 -7.51 -30.96
C GLY A 33 -11.25 -7.03 -29.52
N PHE A 34 -12.34 -6.55 -28.90
CA PHE A 34 -12.37 -6.13 -27.50
C PHE A 34 -12.01 -7.28 -26.56
N ARG A 35 -12.62 -8.45 -26.77
CA ARG A 35 -12.32 -9.69 -26.02
C ARG A 35 -10.84 -10.01 -26.09
N ASN A 36 -10.27 -10.05 -27.30
CA ASN A 36 -8.85 -10.39 -27.47
C ASN A 36 -7.92 -9.35 -26.82
N ASN A 37 -8.27 -8.06 -26.89
CA ASN A 37 -7.52 -7.00 -26.21
C ASN A 37 -7.60 -7.16 -24.69
N MET A 38 -8.79 -7.40 -24.15
CA MET A 38 -9.00 -7.63 -22.72
C MET A 38 -8.22 -8.86 -22.23
N PHE A 39 -8.27 -9.98 -22.95
CA PHE A 39 -7.45 -11.16 -22.64
C PHE A 39 -5.96 -10.85 -22.68
N ARG A 40 -5.49 -10.07 -23.65
CA ARG A 40 -4.08 -9.66 -23.72
C ARG A 40 -3.69 -8.84 -22.49
N ARG A 41 -4.52 -7.86 -22.11
CA ARG A 41 -4.28 -7.00 -20.94
C ARG A 41 -4.30 -7.78 -19.63
N ILE A 42 -5.23 -8.73 -19.50
CA ILE A 42 -5.28 -9.64 -18.33
C ILE A 42 -4.00 -10.47 -18.26
N LYS A 43 -3.52 -11.01 -19.38
CA LYS A 43 -2.25 -11.76 -19.41
C LYS A 43 -1.04 -10.91 -19.10
N GLU A 44 -1.01 -9.67 -19.58
CA GLU A 44 0.05 -8.71 -19.27
C GLU A 44 0.08 -8.37 -17.77
N VAL A 45 -1.07 -8.08 -17.16
CA VAL A 45 -1.18 -7.84 -15.72
C VAL A 45 -0.79 -9.09 -14.93
N GLN A 46 -1.21 -10.28 -15.37
CA GLN A 46 -0.81 -11.54 -14.73
C GLN A 46 0.71 -11.67 -14.69
N THR A 47 1.40 -11.47 -15.82
CA THR A 47 2.86 -11.54 -15.88
C THR A 47 3.52 -10.49 -14.98
N GLN A 48 3.01 -9.26 -14.94
CA GLN A 48 3.54 -8.20 -14.07
C GLN A 48 3.39 -8.54 -12.58
N VAL A 49 2.28 -9.16 -12.18
CA VAL A 49 2.07 -9.62 -10.80
C VAL A 49 3.01 -10.77 -10.46
N ASP A 50 3.21 -11.72 -11.39
CA ASP A 50 4.13 -12.84 -11.21
C ASP A 50 5.58 -12.33 -11.09
N GLU A 51 5.99 -11.35 -11.90
CA GLU A 51 7.31 -10.70 -11.84
C GLU A 51 7.51 -9.95 -10.52
N LEU A 52 6.51 -9.15 -10.10
CA LEU A 52 6.56 -8.45 -8.81
C LEU A 52 6.68 -9.40 -7.62
N ALA A 53 6.01 -10.56 -7.68
CA ALA A 53 6.13 -11.59 -6.65
C ALA A 53 7.55 -12.19 -6.59
N MET A 54 8.19 -12.38 -7.76
CA MET A 54 9.58 -12.82 -7.83
C MET A 54 10.53 -11.78 -7.25
N ASP A 55 10.38 -10.50 -7.63
CA ASP A 55 11.21 -9.39 -7.12
C ASP A 55 11.05 -9.22 -5.59
N CYS A 56 9.83 -9.37 -5.08
CA CYS A 56 9.57 -9.34 -3.64
C CYS A 56 10.28 -10.48 -2.90
N ASN A 57 10.32 -11.67 -3.49
CA ASN A 57 11.04 -12.80 -2.91
C ASN A 57 12.57 -12.61 -2.99
N GLU A 58 13.10 -12.05 -4.09
CA GLU A 58 14.52 -11.72 -4.21
C GLU A 58 14.96 -10.71 -3.15
N THR A 59 14.23 -9.59 -3.02
CA THR A 59 14.49 -8.57 -2.00
C THR A 59 14.34 -9.11 -0.57
N SER A 60 13.45 -10.08 -0.32
CA SER A 60 13.33 -10.76 0.96
C SER A 60 14.57 -11.59 1.31
N VAL A 61 15.15 -12.29 0.32
CA VAL A 61 16.40 -13.03 0.49
C VAL A 61 17.56 -12.09 0.73
N ASP A 62 17.64 -10.98 -0.02
CA ASP A 62 18.67 -9.96 0.18
C ASP A 62 18.58 -9.30 1.56
N LEU A 63 17.37 -8.98 2.03
CA LEU A 63 17.15 -8.50 3.40
C LEU A 63 17.62 -9.54 4.42
N SER A 64 17.28 -10.81 4.23
CA SER A 64 17.74 -11.88 5.12
C SER A 64 19.28 -11.99 5.15
N ASN A 65 19.94 -11.81 4.01
CA ASN A 65 21.39 -11.80 3.92
C ASN A 65 21.99 -10.59 4.66
N THR A 66 21.47 -9.38 4.44
CA THR A 66 21.94 -8.17 5.14
C THR A 66 21.68 -8.24 6.65
N PHE A 67 20.58 -8.86 7.08
CA PHE A 67 20.31 -9.09 8.50
C PHE A 67 21.33 -10.06 9.10
N ASN A 68 21.69 -11.13 8.39
CA ASN A 68 22.73 -12.04 8.82
C ASN A 68 24.10 -11.34 8.90
N GLU A 69 24.43 -10.47 7.94
CA GLU A 69 25.65 -9.66 7.97
C GLU A 69 25.68 -8.70 9.15
N LEU A 70 24.58 -7.98 9.40
CA LEU A 70 24.42 -7.12 10.57
C LEU A 70 24.57 -7.90 11.87
N LEU A 71 23.99 -9.11 11.95
CA LEU A 71 24.10 -9.98 13.11
C LEU A 71 25.56 -10.41 13.34
N MET A 72 26.29 -10.76 12.28
CA MET A 72 27.72 -11.11 12.36
C MET A 72 28.58 -9.93 12.82
N LEU A 73 28.32 -8.71 12.30
CA LEU A 73 28.97 -7.49 12.74
C LEU A 73 28.65 -7.17 14.20
N SER A 74 27.39 -7.31 14.60
CA SER A 74 26.95 -7.11 15.99
C SER A 74 27.63 -8.09 16.95
N HIS A 75 27.74 -9.37 16.55
CA HIS A 75 28.49 -10.35 17.35
C HIS A 75 29.98 -9.99 17.46
N THR A 76 30.57 -9.46 16.40
CA THR A 76 31.98 -9.03 16.42
C THR A 76 32.17 -7.83 17.35
N GLN A 77 31.34 -6.79 17.23
CA GLN A 77 31.36 -5.61 18.10
C GLN A 77 31.07 -5.95 19.56
N PHE A 78 30.16 -6.90 19.81
CA PHE A 78 29.91 -7.36 21.18
C PHE A 78 31.15 -8.02 21.80
N VAL A 79 31.89 -8.79 21.01
CA VAL A 79 33.15 -9.40 21.46
C VAL A 79 34.23 -8.35 21.64
N GLU A 80 34.37 -7.39 20.72
CA GLU A 80 35.32 -6.27 20.79
C GLU A 80 35.07 -5.41 22.03
N ASN A 81 33.87 -4.85 22.18
CA ASN A 81 33.51 -4.01 23.33
C ASN A 81 33.72 -4.74 24.67
N ARG A 82 33.54 -6.06 24.70
CA ARG A 82 33.74 -6.87 25.91
C ARG A 82 35.20 -7.23 26.16
N ILE A 83 36.03 -7.31 25.12
CA ILE A 83 37.48 -7.48 25.26
C ILE A 83 38.08 -6.18 25.77
N ASP A 84 37.67 -5.03 25.22
CA ASP A 84 38.11 -3.71 25.68
C ASP A 84 37.79 -3.49 27.17
N GLU A 85 36.56 -3.83 27.61
CA GLU A 85 36.20 -3.80 29.05
C GLU A 85 37.09 -4.70 29.94
N VAL A 86 37.58 -5.83 29.41
CA VAL A 86 38.39 -6.79 30.19
C VAL A 86 39.88 -6.45 30.17
N ASP A 87 40.37 -5.81 29.11
CA ASP A 87 41.75 -5.36 28.99
C ASP A 87 41.97 -4.00 29.69
N ASP A 88 40.98 -3.09 29.70
CA ASP A 88 40.98 -1.90 30.57
C ASP A 88 41.02 -2.27 32.07
N ASP A 89 40.37 -3.37 32.47
CA ASP A 89 40.42 -3.90 33.83
C ASP A 89 41.80 -4.53 34.19
N LYS A 90 42.70 -4.72 33.22
CA LYS A 90 44.04 -5.33 33.42
C LYS A 90 45.22 -4.38 33.22
N GLU A 91 45.01 -3.21 32.62
CA GLU A 91 46.07 -2.23 32.36
C GLU A 91 45.87 -0.93 33.18
N GLU A 92 45.75 -1.05 34.51
CA GLU A 92 46.22 0.02 35.39
C GLU A 92 47.74 -0.14 35.62
N ASP A 93 48.54 0.09 34.58
CA ASP A 93 49.97 0.47 34.72
C ASP A 93 50.23 1.72 33.85
N PRO A 94 50.46 2.90 34.43
CA PRO A 94 50.45 4.15 33.71
C PRO A 94 51.83 4.47 33.11
N GLU A 95 52.24 3.80 32.03
CA GLU A 95 53.44 4.21 31.28
C GLU A 95 53.54 3.55 29.89
N ALA A 96 52.65 3.91 28.96
CA ALA A 96 52.88 3.70 27.52
C ALA A 96 51.97 4.61 26.68
N GLU A 97 52.26 5.92 26.68
CA GLU A 97 52.01 6.73 25.49
C GLU A 97 52.92 6.18 24.37
N GLU A 98 52.35 5.67 23.28
CA GLU A 98 52.72 6.03 21.90
C GLU A 98 52.07 5.12 20.84
N GLU A 99 51.53 5.77 19.80
CA GLU A 99 51.15 5.25 18.47
C GLU A 99 49.79 4.54 18.31
N ALA A 100 48.71 5.34 18.29
CA ALA A 100 47.55 5.06 17.43
C ALA A 100 47.36 6.24 16.45
N ASP A 101 47.67 5.97 15.18
CA ASP A 101 47.43 6.83 14.01
C ASP A 101 45.93 7.08 13.83
N GLY A 102 45.41 8.13 14.49
CA GLY A 102 44.11 8.73 14.21
C GLY A 102 44.26 9.92 13.26
N PRO A 103 43.34 10.13 12.30
CA PRO A 103 43.43 11.27 11.41
C PRO A 103 43.08 12.57 12.16
N GLY A 104 44.12 13.34 12.48
CA GLY A 104 44.06 14.80 12.63
C GLY A 104 43.29 15.33 13.84
N GLU A 105 43.91 15.26 15.02
CA GLU A 105 43.62 16.22 16.08
C GLU A 105 44.15 17.61 15.68
N GLY A 106 43.23 18.57 15.61
CA GLY A 106 43.53 19.97 15.36
C GLY A 106 42.32 20.91 15.44
N GLU A 107 41.11 20.38 15.61
CA GLU A 107 39.94 21.20 15.91
C GLU A 107 39.38 20.82 17.29
N ASP A 108 39.23 21.83 18.14
CA ASP A 108 38.58 21.76 19.46
C ASP A 108 37.32 20.86 19.38
N PRO A 109 37.15 19.86 20.26
CA PRO A 109 35.98 18.98 20.26
C PRO A 109 34.65 19.73 20.23
N GLN A 110 34.62 20.95 20.79
CA GLN A 110 33.49 21.87 20.74
C GLN A 110 33.23 22.40 19.33
N ALA A 111 34.27 22.73 18.56
CA ALA A 111 34.15 23.22 17.18
C ALA A 111 33.68 22.11 16.23
N PHE A 112 34.09 20.85 16.45
CA PHE A 112 33.59 19.71 15.69
C PHE A 112 32.09 19.46 15.99
N ALA A 113 31.68 19.54 17.26
CA ALA A 113 30.27 19.42 17.65
C ALA A 113 29.41 20.52 17.03
N ASP A 114 29.89 21.76 16.98
CA ASP A 114 29.19 22.89 16.37
C ASP A 114 29.09 22.76 14.84
N GLN A 115 30.16 22.28 14.17
CA GLN A 115 30.13 21.96 12.74
C GLN A 115 29.14 20.82 12.43
N LEU A 116 29.11 19.78 13.26
CA LEU A 116 28.20 18.67 13.12
C LEU A 116 26.75 19.11 13.33
N HIS A 117 26.50 19.94 14.33
CA HIS A 117 25.19 20.53 14.60
C HIS A 117 24.66 21.31 13.38
N GLN A 118 25.52 22.13 12.74
CA GLN A 118 25.10 22.85 11.54
C GLN A 118 24.82 21.94 10.34
N LYS A 119 25.61 20.88 10.14
CA LYS A 119 25.33 19.89 9.09
C LYS A 119 23.97 19.22 9.27
N TYR A 120 23.55 18.95 10.51
CA TYR A 120 22.23 18.39 10.80
C TYR A 120 21.09 19.38 10.53
N ILE A 121 21.26 20.66 10.91
CA ILE A 121 20.28 21.71 10.60
C ILE A 121 20.10 21.83 9.08
N ASP A 122 21.21 21.88 8.35
CA ASP A 122 21.21 21.98 6.90
C ASP A 122 20.51 20.76 6.28
N ALA A 123 20.87 19.53 6.69
CA ALA A 123 20.24 18.30 6.19
C ALA A 123 18.72 18.27 6.41
N VAL A 124 18.25 18.70 7.58
CA VAL A 124 16.81 18.78 7.89
C VAL A 124 16.13 19.86 7.05
N SER A 125 16.78 21.01 6.82
CA SER A 125 16.25 22.05 5.96
C SER A 125 16.13 21.59 4.49
N PHE A 126 17.14 20.88 3.98
CA PHE A 126 17.10 20.30 2.63
C PHE A 126 16.01 19.23 2.49
N ALA A 127 15.81 18.38 3.50
CA ALA A 127 14.74 17.40 3.50
C ALA A 127 13.35 18.06 3.49
N LYS A 128 13.17 19.12 4.26
CA LYS A 128 11.93 19.93 4.27
C LYS A 128 11.68 20.54 2.90
N ASP A 129 12.69 21.16 2.28
CA ASP A 129 12.55 21.78 0.96
C ASP A 129 12.29 20.73 -0.13
N ALA A 130 12.91 19.56 -0.04
CA ALA A 130 12.65 18.44 -0.93
C ALA A 130 11.21 17.92 -0.80
N LEU A 131 10.66 17.84 0.42
CA LEU A 131 9.27 17.46 0.66
C LEU A 131 8.27 18.52 0.17
N LEU A 132 8.60 19.81 0.30
CA LEU A 132 7.77 20.89 -0.22
C LEU A 132 7.80 20.98 -1.76
N GLN A 133 8.93 20.64 -2.37
CA GLN A 133 9.08 20.60 -3.83
C GLN A 133 8.56 19.30 -4.44
N CYS A 134 8.58 18.19 -3.70
CA CYS A 134 7.88 16.96 -4.04
C CYS A 134 6.38 17.10 -3.75
N ILE A 135 5.71 17.93 -4.53
CA ILE A 135 4.28 17.72 -4.77
C ILE A 135 4.19 16.40 -5.52
N VAL A 136 3.97 15.31 -4.80
CA VAL A 136 3.51 14.06 -5.42
C VAL A 136 2.12 14.37 -5.94
N PRO A 137 1.88 14.42 -7.26
CA PRO A 137 0.52 14.39 -7.74
C PRO A 137 -0.04 13.06 -7.27
N LEU A 138 -0.89 13.09 -6.24
CA LEU A 138 -1.75 11.95 -5.95
C LEU A 138 -2.49 11.70 -7.26
N ALA A 139 -2.17 10.60 -7.92
CA ALA A 139 -2.86 10.17 -9.12
C ALA A 139 -4.35 10.09 -8.75
N ASP A 140 -5.13 11.00 -9.31
CA ASP A 140 -6.57 11.04 -9.23
C ASP A 140 -7.12 9.89 -10.08
N ASN A 141 -6.96 8.68 -9.57
CA ASN A 141 -7.62 7.49 -10.09
C ASN A 141 -8.83 7.22 -9.20
N CYS A 142 -9.81 8.12 -9.27
CA CYS A 142 -11.15 7.91 -8.75
C CYS A 142 -12.12 8.06 -9.95
N ASP A 143 -12.17 7.05 -10.81
CA ASP A 143 -13.32 6.87 -11.70
C ASP A 143 -14.56 6.61 -10.83
N GLY A 144 -15.63 7.41 -11.01
CA GLY A 144 -16.97 7.07 -10.50
C GLY A 144 -17.84 8.26 -10.11
N ASP A 145 -18.58 8.78 -11.10
CA ASP A 145 -19.93 9.40 -11.02
C ASP A 145 -20.22 10.54 -10.02
N ASP A 146 -20.42 11.76 -10.53
CA ASP A 146 -21.55 12.59 -10.10
C ASP A 146 -21.93 13.61 -11.20
N ASP A 147 -23.03 13.31 -11.89
CA ASP A 147 -23.81 14.24 -12.71
C ASP A 147 -24.44 15.30 -11.79
N GLY A 148 -24.05 16.58 -11.93
CA GLY A 148 -24.61 17.64 -11.09
C GLY A 148 -24.39 19.05 -11.65
N ASP A 149 -25.36 19.51 -12.44
CA ASP A 149 -25.59 20.89 -12.89
C ASP A 149 -25.37 21.96 -11.79
N SER A 150 -24.53 22.96 -12.05
CA SER A 150 -24.75 24.32 -11.54
C SER A 150 -23.99 25.37 -12.35
N VAL A 151 -24.76 26.13 -13.13
CA VAL A 151 -24.40 27.37 -13.80
C VAL A 151 -24.02 28.48 -12.80
N GLY A 152 -22.93 29.18 -13.08
CA GLY A 152 -22.82 30.64 -12.88
C GLY A 152 -21.99 31.14 -11.69
N GLY A 153 -21.14 32.13 -11.95
CA GLY A 153 -20.72 33.12 -10.95
C GLY A 153 -19.22 33.31 -10.78
N GLU A 154 -18.76 34.54 -11.02
CA GLU A 154 -17.39 35.04 -10.99
C GLU A 154 -16.69 34.99 -9.61
N GLU A 155 -15.36 34.86 -9.68
CA GLU A 155 -14.32 35.38 -8.77
C GLU A 155 -14.52 35.26 -7.24
N GLN A 156 -13.78 34.34 -6.61
CA GLN A 156 -13.12 34.61 -5.32
C GLN A 156 -12.01 33.62 -4.98
N ASP A 157 -10.85 34.23 -4.71
CA ASP A 157 -9.82 33.94 -3.71
C ASP A 157 -9.29 32.52 -3.48
N GLY A 158 -7.96 32.47 -3.38
CA GLY A 158 -7.18 31.28 -3.08
C GLY A 158 -7.63 30.60 -1.79
N HIS A 159 -8.08 29.37 -1.94
CA HIS A 159 -8.12 28.43 -0.84
C HIS A 159 -7.44 27.14 -1.30
N ASP A 160 -6.26 26.96 -0.75
CA ASP A 160 -5.44 25.76 -0.80
C ASP A 160 -6.18 24.66 -0.01
N GLU A 161 -7.29 24.18 -0.56
CA GLU A 161 -8.03 23.07 0.00
C GLU A 161 -7.35 21.79 -0.45
N VAL A 162 -6.37 21.36 0.36
CA VAL A 162 -6.10 19.94 0.56
C VAL A 162 -7.45 19.30 0.83
N ARG A 163 -8.07 18.71 -0.21
CA ARG A 163 -9.31 17.95 -0.10
C ARG A 163 -8.98 16.73 0.76
N ARG A 164 -9.09 16.90 2.07
CA ARG A 164 -9.01 15.81 3.04
C ARG A 164 -10.03 14.78 2.60
N GLY A 165 -9.56 13.58 2.27
CA GLY A 165 -10.42 12.46 1.90
C GLY A 165 -11.61 12.40 2.85
N ARG A 166 -12.82 12.31 2.29
CA ARG A 166 -14.07 12.32 3.03
C ARG A 166 -14.00 11.15 4.02
N ASN A 167 -13.81 11.43 5.32
CA ASN A 167 -13.66 10.37 6.32
C ASN A 167 -14.98 9.58 6.44
N ALA A 168 -15.00 8.37 5.87
CA ALA A 168 -16.16 7.47 5.86
C ALA A 168 -16.63 7.09 7.27
N TYR A 169 -15.76 7.18 8.26
CA TYR A 169 -16.05 6.84 9.66
C TYR A 169 -16.63 8.02 10.45
N ARG A 170 -16.74 9.22 9.86
CA ARG A 170 -17.21 10.42 10.57
C ARG A 170 -18.64 10.30 11.08
N ARG A 171 -19.48 9.50 10.42
CA ARG A 171 -20.88 9.25 10.81
C ARG A 171 -21.04 8.02 11.70
N ARG A 172 -20.00 7.19 11.84
CA ARG A 172 -20.03 6.00 12.70
C ARG A 172 -19.80 6.39 14.15
N ARG A 173 -20.53 5.76 15.05
CA ARG A 173 -20.34 5.92 16.49
C ARG A 173 -19.04 5.24 16.90
N LEU A 174 -18.32 5.86 17.83
CA LEU A 174 -17.12 5.25 18.41
C LEU A 174 -17.54 4.19 19.43
N PRO A 175 -16.77 3.10 19.57
CA PRO A 175 -16.96 2.14 20.64
C PRO A 175 -16.88 2.78 22.03
N TYR A 176 -17.50 2.15 23.02
CA TYR A 176 -17.32 2.53 24.42
C TYR A 176 -15.89 2.27 24.89
N ILE A 177 -15.45 3.08 25.86
CA ILE A 177 -14.11 2.98 26.43
C ILE A 177 -14.08 1.80 27.41
N ILE A 178 -13.08 0.93 27.25
CA ILE A 178 -12.87 -0.23 28.13
C ILE A 178 -12.76 0.25 29.58
N GLY A 179 -13.60 -0.30 30.45
CA GLY A 179 -13.64 0.05 31.87
C GLY A 179 -14.79 0.99 32.26
N THR A 180 -15.51 1.59 31.30
CA THR A 180 -16.76 2.30 31.62
C THR A 180 -17.89 1.33 31.84
N ARG A 181 -18.94 1.77 32.54
CA ARG A 181 -20.08 0.91 32.85
C ARG A 181 -20.82 0.48 31.58
N GLU A 182 -20.92 1.40 30.61
CA GLU A 182 -21.54 1.19 29.32
C GLU A 182 -20.82 0.12 28.48
N PHE A 183 -19.50 0.00 28.60
CA PHE A 183 -18.72 -1.06 27.94
C PHE A 183 -19.09 -2.46 28.43
N PHE A 184 -19.40 -2.60 29.72
CA PHE A 184 -19.77 -3.89 30.31
C PHE A 184 -21.28 -4.18 30.24
N GLU A 185 -22.11 -3.15 30.12
CA GLU A 185 -23.57 -3.27 30.06
C GLU A 185 -24.10 -3.44 28.63
N ASP A 186 -23.46 -2.87 27.61
CA ASP A 186 -23.87 -2.99 26.20
C ASP A 186 -23.11 -4.13 25.51
N GLU A 187 -23.84 -5.14 25.04
CA GLU A 187 -23.29 -6.31 24.31
C GLU A 187 -22.55 -5.89 23.03
N LEU A 188 -23.02 -4.83 22.38
CA LEU A 188 -22.41 -4.31 21.15
C LEU A 188 -21.33 -3.25 21.44
N VAL A 189 -21.05 -2.93 22.70
CA VAL A 189 -19.97 -2.01 23.09
C VAL A 189 -20.06 -0.66 22.34
N GLY A 190 -21.26 -0.19 22.03
CA GLY A 190 -21.51 1.04 21.27
C GLY A 190 -21.36 0.93 19.74
N LEU A 191 -21.05 -0.24 19.19
CA LEU A 191 -20.93 -0.55 17.76
C LEU A 191 -22.26 -1.07 17.18
N LYS A 192 -23.28 -0.20 17.16
CA LYS A 192 -24.51 -0.49 16.42
C LYS A 192 -24.31 -0.18 14.93
N PRO A 193 -24.86 -0.99 14.00
CA PRO A 193 -24.86 -0.67 12.58
C PRO A 193 -25.46 0.73 12.38
N SER A 194 -24.87 1.51 11.47
CA SER A 194 -25.50 2.77 11.07
C SER A 194 -26.78 2.47 10.31
N GLU A 195 -27.78 3.36 10.41
CA GLU A 195 -29.05 3.25 9.68
C GLU A 195 -28.86 3.03 8.15
N ASP A 196 -27.70 3.44 7.61
CA ASP A 196 -27.30 3.24 6.21
C ASP A 196 -26.80 1.81 5.88
N GLU A 197 -26.51 0.97 6.88
CA GLU A 197 -26.03 -0.42 6.73
C GLU A 197 -27.14 -1.47 6.96
N GLU A 198 -28.34 -1.04 7.39
CA GLU A 198 -29.46 -1.94 7.68
C GLU A 198 -30.21 -2.44 6.41
N ASP A 199 -29.85 -1.94 5.22
CA ASP A 199 -30.57 -2.21 3.94
C ASP A 199 -30.02 -3.40 3.13
N TYR A 200 -29.02 -4.15 3.63
CA TYR A 200 -28.32 -5.19 2.86
C TYR A 200 -28.38 -6.60 3.48
N GLY A 201 -29.48 -6.99 4.14
CA GLY A 201 -29.50 -8.25 4.90
C GLY A 201 -30.81 -9.01 5.03
N GLU A 202 -31.83 -8.74 4.21
CA GLU A 202 -33.08 -9.55 4.17
C GLU A 202 -33.32 -10.16 2.78
N GLU A 203 -32.36 -10.90 2.23
CA GLU A 203 -32.61 -11.78 1.08
C GLU A 203 -31.94 -13.15 1.30
N ASP A 204 -32.78 -14.17 1.50
CA ASP A 204 -32.59 -15.62 1.36
C ASP A 204 -31.47 -16.33 2.15
N GLU A 205 -31.80 -16.72 3.39
CA GLU A 205 -31.29 -17.96 4.01
C GLU A 205 -32.43 -18.98 4.11
N GLU A 206 -32.85 -19.55 2.97
CA GLU A 206 -33.56 -20.83 2.94
C GLU A 206 -32.51 -21.96 2.88
N GLU A 207 -32.09 -22.45 4.05
CA GLU A 207 -31.31 -23.70 4.13
C GLU A 207 -32.25 -24.88 3.87
N GLU A 208 -32.17 -25.46 2.67
CA GLU A 208 -32.73 -26.78 2.36
C GLU A 208 -31.77 -27.88 2.88
N ASP A 209 -32.07 -28.41 4.07
CA ASP A 209 -31.49 -29.64 4.61
C ASP A 209 -31.98 -30.86 3.81
N GLU A 210 -31.23 -31.28 2.78
CA GLU A 210 -31.34 -32.62 2.19
C GLU A 210 -30.31 -33.58 2.82
N GLU A 211 -30.73 -34.29 3.89
CA GLU A 211 -30.00 -35.44 4.43
C GLU A 211 -30.20 -36.67 3.53
N ASP A 212 -29.24 -36.95 2.63
CA ASP A 212 -29.12 -38.23 1.92
C ASP A 212 -28.23 -39.20 2.71
N GLU A 213 -28.85 -40.13 3.44
CA GLU A 213 -28.19 -41.27 4.09
C GLU A 213 -27.77 -42.33 3.04
N GLU A 214 -26.58 -42.21 2.45
CA GLU A 214 -25.92 -43.34 1.78
C GLU A 214 -24.99 -44.11 2.74
N GLU A 215 -25.56 -45.14 3.38
CA GLU A 215 -24.85 -46.16 4.15
C GLU A 215 -23.98 -47.04 3.22
N GLN A 216 -22.79 -46.57 2.84
CA GLN A 216 -21.80 -47.42 2.17
C GLN A 216 -21.08 -48.33 3.17
N ALA A 217 -21.61 -49.55 3.28
CA ALA A 217 -21.00 -50.67 3.99
C ALA A 217 -19.53 -50.91 3.56
N ARG A 218 -18.59 -50.65 4.49
CA ARG A 218 -17.22 -51.15 4.38
C ARG A 218 -17.22 -52.69 4.48
N PRO A 219 -16.65 -53.44 3.52
CA PRO A 219 -16.45 -54.87 3.71
C PRO A 219 -15.31 -55.12 4.70
N PRO A 220 -15.40 -56.18 5.53
CA PRO A 220 -14.36 -56.51 6.49
C PRO A 220 -13.12 -57.06 5.78
N PHE A 221 -11.95 -56.65 6.26
CA PHE A 221 -10.64 -57.19 5.90
C PHE A 221 -10.61 -58.72 6.03
N ALA A 222 -10.10 -59.40 5.01
CA ALA A 222 -9.61 -60.77 5.03
C ALA A 222 -8.29 -60.84 4.25
#